data_AF-A0A7X8CKB3-F1
#
_entry.id   AF-A0A7X8CKB3-F1
#
_cell.length_a   1.000
_cell.length_b   1.000
_cell.length_c   1.000
_cell.angle_alpha   90.00
_cell.angle_beta   90.00
_cell.angle_gamma   90.00
#
_symmetry.space_group_name_H-M   'P 1'
#
loop_
_entity.id
_entity.type
_entity.pdbx_description
1 polymer ?
#
loop_
_entity_poly.entity_id
_entity_poly.type
_entity_poly.pdbx_seq_one_letter_code
_entity_poly.pdbx_strand_id
1 'polypeptide(L)' 'MPRKGPVTKREIQPDPVYNSIDVARLMNKVMLKGKKSVSEQIVYGAFE' A
#
# COMPACT_ATOMS: atom_id res chain seq x y z
N MET A 1 -8.93 9.78 15.36
CA MET A 1 -9.77 8.67 15.89
C MET A 1 -11.06 9.30 16.41
N PRO A 2 -12.20 9.09 15.74
CA PRO A 2 -13.40 9.86 16.09
C PRO A 2 -14.26 9.12 17.11
N ARG A 3 -14.84 9.89 18.02
CA ARG A 3 -15.96 9.47 18.87
C ARG A 3 -17.33 9.78 18.22
N LYS A 4 -17.38 10.70 17.25
CA LYS A 4 -18.50 11.00 16.33
C LYS A 4 -17.94 11.52 14.99
N GLY A 5 -18.67 11.27 13.89
CA GLY A 5 -18.36 11.76 12.53
C GLY A 5 -17.54 10.79 11.65
N PRO A 6 -17.63 10.90 10.31
CA PRO A 6 -16.89 10.03 9.38
C PRO A 6 -15.41 10.41 9.32
N VAL A 7 -14.53 9.38 9.25
CA VAL A 7 -13.09 9.57 9.01
C VAL A 7 -12.87 9.79 7.51
N THR A 8 -12.11 10.83 7.16
CA THR A 8 -11.63 11.03 5.78
C THR A 8 -10.72 9.87 5.38
N LYS A 9 -11.01 9.24 4.24
CA LYS A 9 -10.11 8.23 3.67
C LYS A 9 -8.80 8.89 3.26
N ARG A 10 -7.68 8.25 3.60
CA ARG A 10 -6.35 8.74 3.18
C ARG A 10 -6.17 8.43 1.70
N GLU A 11 -5.74 9.42 0.95
CA GLU A 11 -5.29 9.24 -0.43
C GLU A 11 -3.91 8.56 -0.42
N ILE A 12 -3.73 7.63 -1.36
CA ILE A 12 -2.51 6.84 -1.51
C ILE A 12 -1.92 7.19 -2.87
N GLN A 13 -0.61 7.41 -2.93
CA GLN A 13 0.09 7.62 -4.20
C GLN A 13 0.11 6.31 -5.01
N PRO A 14 -0.02 6.39 -6.34
CA PRO A 14 0.09 5.22 -7.20
C PRO A 14 1.49 4.62 -7.13
N ASP A 15 1.57 3.32 -7.40
CA ASP A 15 2.83 2.59 -7.45
C ASP A 15 3.72 3.09 -8.60
N PRO A 16 5.04 3.31 -8.43
CA PRO A 16 5.88 3.88 -9.49
C PRO A 16 6.14 2.93 -10.67
N VAL A 17 6.00 1.62 -10.50
CA VAL A 17 6.27 0.62 -11.56
C VAL A 17 5.01 0.38 -12.38
N TYR A 18 3.89 0.13 -11.71
CA TYR A 18 2.63 -0.21 -12.36
C TYR A 18 1.66 0.96 -12.50
N ASN A 19 2.01 2.15 -11.99
CA ASN A 19 1.18 3.35 -11.90
C ASN A 19 -0.25 3.09 -11.36
N SER A 20 -0.37 2.07 -10.51
CA SER A 20 -1.65 1.57 -10.00
C SER A 20 -1.79 1.84 -8.51
N ILE A 21 -2.94 2.39 -8.13
CA ILE A 21 -3.29 2.62 -6.72
C ILE A 21 -3.56 1.28 -6.02
N ASP A 22 -4.03 0.26 -6.75
CA ASP A 22 -4.37 -1.04 -6.17
C ASP A 22 -3.12 -1.84 -5.80
N VAL A 23 -2.07 -1.76 -6.62
CA VAL A 23 -0.76 -2.35 -6.30
C VAL A 23 -0.13 -1.65 -5.09
N ALA A 24 -0.15 -0.32 -5.05
CA ALA A 24 0.33 0.44 -3.89
C ALA A 24 -0.45 0.08 -2.61
N ARG A 25 -1.77 -0.14 -2.71
CA ARG A 25 -2.60 -0.57 -1.57
C ARG A 25 -2.28 -2.00 -1.13
N LEU A 26 -2.00 -2.91 -2.08
CA LEU A 26 -1.59 -4.28 -1.79
C LEU A 26 -0.24 -4.31 -1.05
N MET A 27 0.75 -3.57 -1.56
CA MET A 27 2.07 -3.44 -0.95
C MET A 27 1.99 -2.93 0.49
N ASN A 28 1.21 -1.88 0.73
CA ASN A 28 0.99 -1.33 2.08
C ASN A 28 0.32 -2.32 3.05
N LYS A 29 -0.49 -3.26 2.54
CA LYS A 29 -1.13 -4.31 3.36
C LYS A 29 -0.21 -5.49 3.65
N VAL A 30 0.65 -5.86 2.70
CA VAL A 30 1.65 -6.93 2.86
C VAL A 30 2.80 -6.47 3.78
N MET A 31 2.99 -5.17 3.92
CA MET A 31 4.06 -4.58 4.72
C MET A 31 3.95 -4.86 6.21
N LEU A 32 4.87 -5.69 6.70
CA LEU A 32 5.06 -5.96 8.13
C LEU A 32 6.15 -5.08 8.71
N LYS A 33 5.86 -4.49 9.88
CA LYS A 33 6.80 -3.64 10.65
C LYS A 33 7.36 -2.44 9.84
N GLY A 34 6.62 -1.94 8.85
CA GLY A 34 7.02 -0.78 8.03
C GLY A 34 8.15 -1.07 7.02
N LYS A 35 8.44 -2.34 6.73
CA LYS A 35 9.53 -2.73 5.82
C LYS A 35 9.12 -2.63 4.35
N LYS A 36 9.10 -1.42 3.78
CA LYS A 36 8.65 -1.18 2.39
C LYS A 36 9.46 -1.94 1.33
N SER A 37 10.79 -1.92 1.43
CA SER A 37 11.67 -2.60 0.47
C SER A 37 11.43 -4.12 0.40
N VAL A 38 11.17 -4.77 1.54
CA VAL A 38 10.86 -6.21 1.56
C VAL A 38 9.50 -6.48 0.95
N SER A 39 8.52 -5.60 1.17
CA SER A 39 7.18 -5.73 0.58
C SER A 39 7.18 -5.50 -0.92
N GLU A 40 7.98 -4.56 -1.42
CA GLU A 40 8.20 -4.34 -2.85
C GLU A 40 8.76 -5.60 -3.50
N GLN A 41 9.81 -6.20 -2.90
CA GLN A 41 10.40 -7.44 -3.42
C GLN A 41 9.39 -8.60 -3.46
N ILE A 42 8.60 -8.78 -2.40
CA ILE A 42 7.60 -9.87 -2.35
C ILE A 42 6.51 -9.65 -3.40
N VAL A 43 5.99 -8.43 -3.52
CA VAL A 43 4.87 -8.14 -4.44
C VAL A 43 5.34 -8.21 -5.89
N TYR A 44 6.48 -7.58 -6.23
CA TYR A 44 7.00 -7.63 -7.59
C TYR A 44 7.46 -9.04 -7.98
N GLY A 45 8.12 -9.76 -7.08
CA GLY A 45 8.52 -11.16 -7.33
C GLY A 45 7.37 -12.16 -7.36
N ALA A 46 6.14 -11.77 -7.01
CA ALA A 46 4.94 -12.60 -7.16
C ALA A 46 4.17 -12.32 -8.46
N PHE A 47 4.49 -11.23 -9.16
CA PHE A 47 3.92 -10.89 -10.47
C PHE A 47 4.79 -11.36 -11.65
N GLU A 48 6.08 -11.62 -11.40
CA GLU A 48 6.95 -12.41 -12.27
C GLU A 48 6.71 -13.92 -12.09
#